data_AF-A0A6J7S746-F1
#
_entry.id   AF-A0A6J7S746-F1
#
_cell.length_a   1.000
_cell.length_b   1.000
_cell.length_c   1.000
_cell.angle_alpha   90.00
_cell.angle_beta   90.00
_cell.angle_gamma   90.00
#
_symmetry.space_group_name_H-M   'P 1'
#
loop_
_entity.id
_entity.type
_entity.pdbx_description
1 polymer ?
#
loop_
_entity_poly.entity_id
_entity_poly.type
_entity_poly.pdbx_seq_one_letter_code
_entity_poly.pdbx_strand_id
1 'polypeptide(L)' 'MLASVVTGEAIASPIITRLLKSDEDIKLPPAPVLAMTPLAPLKVDDAERLALKEQRKARKAVEQEEARRRREQMANARRK' A
#
# COMPACT_ATOMS: atom_id res chain seq x y z
N MET A 1 -26.89 7.65 16.14
CA MET A 1 -26.10 6.94 17.17
C MET A 1 -24.66 7.44 17.09
N LEU A 2 -24.09 7.74 18.26
CA LEU A 2 -22.80 8.39 18.52
C LEU A 2 -21.60 7.58 18.03
N ALA A 3 -20.59 8.25 17.45
CA ALA A 3 -19.17 8.22 17.89
C ALA A 3 -18.22 8.69 16.75
N SER A 4 -17.28 9.59 17.11
CA SER A 4 -16.09 10.02 16.34
C SER A 4 -16.26 11.06 15.23
N VAL A 5 -16.73 12.27 15.57
CA VAL A 5 -16.15 13.45 14.91
C VAL A 5 -14.92 13.80 15.73
N VAL A 6 -13.76 13.41 15.21
CA VAL A 6 -12.46 13.77 15.77
C VAL A 6 -12.44 15.29 15.92
N THR A 7 -12.29 15.75 17.15
CA THR A 7 -12.02 17.14 17.49
C THR A 7 -10.80 17.61 16.71
N GLY A 8 -10.97 18.40 15.65
CA GLY A 8 -9.87 19.18 15.06
C GLY A 8 -9.86 19.45 13.55
N GLU A 9 -10.50 18.64 12.70
CA GLU A 9 -10.34 18.80 11.24
C GLU A 9 -11.66 19.21 10.56
N ALA A 10 -12.02 20.49 10.69
CA ALA A 10 -12.89 21.10 9.69
C ALA A 10 -12.10 21.15 8.37
N ILE A 11 -12.60 20.50 7.32
CA ILE A 11 -12.01 20.63 5.97
C ILE A 11 -12.01 22.11 5.63
N ALA A 12 -10.83 22.72 5.64
CA ALA A 12 -10.67 24.14 5.36
C ALA A 12 -11.24 24.45 3.97
N SER A 13 -11.94 25.57 3.85
CA SER A 13 -12.38 26.00 2.52
C SER A 13 -11.16 26.17 1.61
N PRO A 14 -11.29 25.98 0.28
CA PRO A 14 -10.17 26.10 -0.64
C PRO A 14 -9.45 27.45 -0.57
N ILE A 15 -10.16 28.51 -0.17
CA ILE A 15 -9.63 29.85 0.03
C ILE A 15 -8.65 29.87 1.21
N ILE A 16 -9.06 29.33 2.35
CA ILE A 16 -8.23 29.28 3.58
C ILE A 16 -6.96 28.46 3.31
N THR A 17 -7.09 27.32 2.62
CA THR A 17 -5.94 26.46 2.29
C THR A 17 -4.91 27.17 1.42
N ARG A 18 -5.32 28.05 0.50
CA ARG A 18 -4.40 28.84 -0.34
C ARG A 18 -3.66 29.87 0.51
N LEU A 19 -4.38 30.63 1.33
CA LEU A 19 -3.79 31.63 2.22
C LEU A 19 -2.73 31.03 3.14
N LEU A 20 -3.06 29.94 3.85
CA LEU A 20 -2.13 29.28 4.77
C LEU A 20 -0.87 28.68 4.11
N LYS A 21 -0.86 28.54 2.78
CA LYS A 21 0.26 27.98 2.01
C LYS A 21 1.18 29.04 1.41
N SER A 22 0.63 30.18 0.97
CA SER A 22 1.34 31.17 0.17
C SER A 22 1.57 32.51 0.87
N ASP A 23 0.75 32.85 1.86
CA ASP A 23 0.83 34.14 2.56
C ASP A 23 1.85 34.03 3.69
N GLU A 24 2.94 34.79 3.63
CA GLU A 24 4.04 34.71 4.61
C GLU A 24 3.67 35.28 5.99
N ASP A 25 2.61 36.09 6.10
CA ASP A 25 2.14 36.66 7.38
C ASP A 25 1.24 35.69 8.15
N ILE A 26 0.56 34.77 7.44
CA ILE A 26 -0.45 33.85 7.99
C ILE A 26 -0.05 32.38 7.78
N LYS A 27 1.13 32.13 7.21
CA LYS A 27 1.64 30.79 6.94
C LYS A 27 1.72 29.97 8.22
N LEU A 28 1.26 28.72 8.15
CA LEU A 28 1.52 27.80 9.25
C LEU A 28 3.03 27.50 9.32
N PRO A 29 3.60 27.41 10.53
CA PRO A 29 4.99 26.98 10.68
C PRO A 29 5.14 25.58 10.06
N PRO A 30 6.32 25.25 9.53
CA PRO A 30 6.56 23.93 8.97
C PRO A 30 6.28 22.87 10.03
N ALA A 31 5.52 21.84 9.66
CA ALA A 31 5.22 20.73 10.56
C ALA A 31 6.54 20.10 11.04
N PRO A 32 6.61 19.67 12.32
CA PRO A 32 7.78 19.01 12.83
C PRO A 32 8.05 17.75 12.01
N VAL A 33 9.29 17.59 11.58
CA VAL A 33 9.73 16.37 10.89
C VAL A 33 9.69 15.25 11.91
N LEU A 34 8.64 14.44 11.87
CA LEU A 34 8.57 13.21 12.66
C LEU A 34 9.62 12.26 12.09
N ALA A 35 10.73 12.11 12.81
CA ALA A 35 11.74 11.11 12.53
C ALA A 35 11.13 9.73 12.82
N MET A 36 10.46 9.16 11.81
CA MET A 36 9.98 7.79 11.88
C MET A 36 11.19 6.88 11.90
N THR A 37 11.48 6.31 13.07
CA THR A 37 12.47 5.23 13.15
C THR A 37 11.91 4.01 12.44
N PRO A 38 12.71 3.32 11.59
CA PRO A 38 12.28 2.07 11.01
C PRO A 38 11.99 1.09 12.15
N LEU A 39 10.76 0.54 12.16
CA LEU A 39 10.39 -0.50 13.10
C LEU A 39 11.35 -1.68 12.95
N ALA A 40 11.92 -2.12 14.08
CA ALA A 40 12.75 -3.32 14.09
C ALA A 40 11.94 -4.51 13.53
N PRO A 41 12.55 -5.35 12.68
CA PRO A 41 11.85 -6.49 12.13
C PRO A 41 11.36 -7.39 13.28
N LEU A 42 10.07 -7.68 13.29
CA LEU A 42 9.48 -8.62 14.23
C LEU A 42 10.18 -9.98 14.08
N LYS A 43 10.57 -10.58 15.21
CA LYS A 43 11.09 -11.94 15.24
C LYS A 43 9.95 -12.89 14.89
N VAL A 44 9.86 -13.26 13.62
CA VAL A 44 8.94 -14.29 13.13
C VAL A 44 9.63 -15.64 13.28
N ASP A 45 8.90 -16.64 13.78
CA ASP A 45 9.38 -18.00 13.96
C ASP A 45 9.80 -18.62 12.61
N ASP A 46 10.88 -19.39 12.60
CA ASP A 46 11.45 -19.94 11.37
C ASP A 46 10.56 -21.03 10.77
N ALA A 47 9.78 -21.73 11.60
CA ALA A 47 8.77 -22.69 11.15
C ALA A 47 7.67 -22.03 10.32
N GLU A 48 7.14 -20.88 10.78
CA GLU A 48 6.11 -20.13 10.05
C GLU A 48 6.64 -19.61 8.71
N ARG A 49 7.89 -19.16 8.66
CA ARG A 49 8.54 -18.70 7.42
C ARG A 49 8.69 -19.83 6.40
N LEU A 50 9.01 -21.04 6.85
CA LEU A 50 9.12 -22.20 5.96
C LEU A 50 7.77 -22.58 5.38
N ALA A 51 6.72 -22.66 6.21
CA ALA A 51 5.36 -22.92 5.75
C ALA A 51 4.89 -21.88 4.71
N LEU A 52 5.19 -20.60 4.94
CA LEU A 52 4.82 -19.52 4.03
C LEU A 52 5.57 -19.60 2.69
N LYS A 53 6.84 -20.05 2.71
CA LYS A 53 7.61 -20.31 1.48
C LYS A 53 7.02 -21.45 0.68
N GLU A 54 6.60 -22.54 1.32
CA GLU A 54 5.97 -23.68 0.64
C GLU A 54 4.63 -23.29 0.00
N GLN A 55 3.80 -22.55 0.73
CA GLN A 55 2.55 -22.01 0.17
C GLN A 55 2.79 -21.13 -1.06
N ARG A 56 3.81 -20.27 -1.01
CA ARG A 56 4.20 -19.42 -2.15
C ARG A 56 4.69 -20.25 -3.34
N LYS A 57 5.44 -21.32 -3.11
CA LYS A 57 5.89 -22.22 -4.18
C LYS A 57 4.70 -22.92 -4.84
N ALA A 58 3.76 -23.44 -4.04
CA ALA A 58 2.56 -24.11 -4.55
C ALA A 58 1.72 -23.18 -5.43
N ARG A 59 1.46 -21.94 -4.96
CA ARG A 59 0.71 -20.94 -5.76
C ARG A 59 1.40 -20.58 -7.06
N LYS A 60 2.72 -20.38 -7.03
CA LYS A 60 3.50 -20.09 -8.24
C LYS A 60 3.49 -21.23 -9.26
N ALA A 61 3.53 -22.47 -8.79
CA ALA A 61 3.46 -23.64 -9.68
C ALA A 61 2.11 -23.68 -10.43
N VAL A 62 1.00 -23.49 -9.72
CA VAL A 62 -0.35 -23.43 -10.33
C VAL A 62 -0.46 -22.30 -11.35
N GLU A 63 -0.02 -21.10 -10.99
CA GLU A 63 -0.03 -19.94 -11.89
C GLU A 63 0.83 -20.17 -13.15
N GLN A 64 1.99 -20.81 -12.99
CA GLN A 64 2.87 -21.13 -14.10
C GLN A 64 2.24 -22.16 -15.06
N GLU A 65 1.58 -23.18 -14.53
CA GLU A 65 0.86 -24.18 -15.34
C GLU A 65 -0.31 -23.56 -16.10
N GLU A 66 -1.10 -22.70 -15.47
CA GLU A 66 -2.16 -21.94 -16.14
C GLU A 66 -1.60 -21.04 -17.24
N ALA A 67 -0.49 -20.34 -16.98
CA ALA A 67 0.16 -19.51 -17.97
C ALA A 67 0.68 -20.33 -19.16
N ARG A 68 1.23 -21.53 -18.92
CA ARG A 68 1.64 -22.45 -19.99
C ARG A 68 0.45 -22.89 -20.85
N ARG A 69 -0.65 -23.32 -20.21
CA ARG A 69 -1.88 -23.71 -20.92
C ARG A 69 -2.46 -22.57 -21.75
N ARG A 70 -2.48 -21.35 -21.23
CA ARG A 70 -2.91 -20.16 -21.99
C ARG A 70 -2.02 -19.90 -23.20
N ARG A 71 -0.70 -20.02 -23.05
CA ARG A 71 0.26 -19.86 -24.18
C ARG A 71 0.03 -20.92 -25.26
N GLU A 72 -0.19 -22.17 -24.89
CA GLU A 72 -0.48 -23.26 -25.83
C GLU A 72 -1.79 -23.04 -26.59
N GLN A 73 -2.84 -22.60 -25.89
CA GLN A 73 -4.13 -22.25 -26.51
C GLN A 73 -3.98 -21.09 -27.50
N MET A 74 -3.26 -20.03 -27.14
CA MET A 74 -3.00 -18.90 -28.04
C MET A 74 -2.14 -19.31 -29.25
N ALA A 75 -1.14 -20.17 -29.06
CA ALA A 75 -0.30 -20.67 -30.15
C ALA A 75 -1.11 -21.53 -31.13
N ASN A 76 -2.00 -22.38 -30.64
CA ASN A 76 -2.90 -23.19 -31.48
C ASN A 76 -3.94 -22.32 -32.21
N ALA A 77 -4.46 -21.28 -31.57
CA ALA A 77 -5.40 -20.34 -32.19
C ALA A 77 -4.74 -19.51 -33.31
N ARG A 78 -3.43 -19.21 -33.21
CA ARG A 78 -2.68 -18.50 -34.26
C ARG A 78 -2.26 -19.36 -35.45
N ARG A 79 -2.27 -20.69 -35.30
CA ARG A 79 -1.89 -21.64 -36.37
C ARG A 79 -3.09 -22.11 -37.21
N LYS A 80 -4.32 -21.81 -36.79
CA LYS A 80 -5.54 -22.00 -37.58
C LYS A 80 -5.90 -20.70 -38.28
#